data_AF-A0A970BMF2-F1
#
_entry.id   AF-A0A970BMF2-F1
#
_cell.length_a   1.000
_cell.length_b   1.000
_cell.length_c   1.000
_cell.angle_alpha   90.00
_cell.angle_beta   90.00
_cell.angle_gamma   90.00
#
_symmetry.space_group_name_H-M   'P 1'
#
loop_
_entity.id
_entity.type
_entity.pdbx_description
1 polymer ?
#
loop_
_entity_poly.entity_id
_entity_poly.type
_entity_poly.pdbx_seq_one_letter_code
_entity_poly.pdbx_strand_id
1 'polypeptide(L)' 'PWYVATQFHPEFKSRPHRPHPLFCGFIASALDRSRG' A
#
# COMPACT_ATOMS: atom_id res chain seq x y z
N PRO A 1 0.91 10.84 6.40
CA PRO A 1 -0.55 10.54 6.53
C PRO A 1 -1.05 9.81 5.26
N TRP A 2 -1.82 8.73 5.42
CA TRP A 2 -2.33 7.89 4.32
C TRP A 2 -3.75 7.43 4.62
N TYR A 3 -4.70 7.72 3.74
CA TYR A 3 -6.10 7.32 3.87
C TYR A 3 -6.68 7.01 2.48
N VAL A 4 -6.97 5.73 2.23
CA VAL A 4 -7.47 5.25 0.95
C VAL A 4 -8.46 4.11 1.20
N ALA A 5 -9.57 4.10 0.46
CA ALA A 5 -10.55 3.03 0.42
C ALA A 5 -10.85 2.66 -1.04
N THR A 6 -11.19 1.39 -1.29
CA THR A 6 -11.52 0.91 -2.63
C THR A 6 -12.61 -0.16 -2.58
N GLN A 7 -13.42 -0.21 -3.65
CA GLN A 7 -14.51 -1.19 -3.81
C GLN A 7 -14.08 -2.46 -4.56
N PHE A 8 -12.90 -2.45 -5.20
CA PHE A 8 -12.36 -3.64 -5.86
C PHE A 8 -11.29 -4.32 -4.99
N HIS A 9 -10.88 -5.53 -5.40
CA HIS A 9 -9.87 -6.34 -4.70
C HIS A 9 -8.45 -6.16 -5.30
N PRO A 10 -7.66 -5.15 -4.87
CA PRO A 10 -6.29 -4.94 -5.35
C PRO A 10 -5.34 -6.11 -5.01
N GLU A 11 -5.66 -6.89 -3.98
CA GLU A 11 -4.90 -8.06 -3.54
C GLU A 11 -4.74 -9.10 -4.66
N PHE A 12 -5.79 -9.30 -5.47
CA PHE A 12 -5.74 -10.29 -6.56
C PHE A 12 -4.81 -9.87 -7.71
N LYS A 13 -4.48 -8.58 -7.82
CA LYS A 13 -3.59 -8.03 -8.84
C LYS A 13 -2.14 -7.86 -8.36
N SER A 14 -1.84 -8.04 -7.07
CA SER A 14 -0.49 -7.91 -6.52
C SER A 14 0.37 -9.15 -6.80
N ARG A 15 1.63 -8.99 -7.20
CA ARG A 15 2.58 -10.10 -7.44
C ARG A 15 3.93 -9.80 -6.77
N PRO A 16 4.74 -10.81 -6.41
CA PRO A 16 6.03 -10.59 -5.73
C PRO A 16 6.99 -9.62 -6.46
N HIS A 17 7.08 -9.73 -7.79
CA HIS A 17 7.92 -8.84 -8.61
C HIS A 17 7.18 -7.58 -9.11
N ARG A 18 5.88 -7.47 -8.81
CA ARG A 18 5.03 -6.34 -9.21
C ARG A 18 3.98 -6.10 -8.12
N PRO A 19 4.40 -5.56 -6.97
CA PRO A 19 3.48 -5.30 -5.87
C PRO A 19 2.50 -4.20 -6.25
N HIS A 20 1.26 -4.31 -5.77
CA HIS A 20 0.24 -3.30 -6.07
C HIS A 20 0.58 -1.96 -5.40
N PRO A 21 0.50 -0.82 -6.11
CA PRO A 21 0.90 0.48 -5.58
C PRO A 21 0.21 0.89 -4.27
N LEU A 22 -1.06 0.50 -4.09
CA LEU A 22 -1.80 0.75 -2.85
C LEU A 22 -1.11 0.17 -1.61
N PHE A 23 -0.55 -1.04 -1.71
CA PHE A 23 0.14 -1.66 -0.58
C PHE A 23 1.52 -1.05 -0.38
N CYS A 24 2.26 -0.75 -1.46
CA CYS A 24 3.55 -0.08 -1.37
C CYS A 24 3.43 1.30 -0.69
N GLY A 25 2.46 2.11 -1.09
CA GLY A 25 2.23 3.43 -0.53
C GLY A 25 1.78 3.38 0.94
N PHE A 26 0.96 2.40 1.31
CA PHE A 26 0.58 2.15 2.70
C PHE A 26 1.80 1.84 3.58
N ILE A 27 2.66 0.90 3.15
CA ILE A 27 3.86 0.51 3.93
C ILE A 27 4.86 1.65 3.99
N ALA A 28 5.10 2.37 2.89
CA ALA A 28 5.98 3.55 2.89
C ALA A 28 5.51 4.61 3.90
N SER A 29 4.21 4.92 3.88
CA SER A 29 3.63 5.88 4.82
C SER A 29 3.70 5.42 6.28
N ALA A 30 3.60 4.11 6.53
CA ALA A 30 3.76 3.54 7.86
C ALA A 30 5.21 3.63 8.35
N LEU A 31 6.18 3.38 7.47
CA LEU A 31 7.61 3.53 7.77
C LEU A 31 7.97 4.98 8.07
N ASP A 32 7.49 5.93 7.27
CA ASP A 32 7.73 7.35 7.49
C ASP A 32 7.15 7.81 8.84
N ARG A 33 5.94 7.33 9.18
CA ARG A 33 5.33 7.59 10.50
C ARG A 33 6.13 6.97 11.64
N SER A 34 6.74 5.82 11.45
CA SER A 34 7.52 5.14 12.50
C SER A 34 8.87 5.79 12.76
N ARG A 35 9.39 6.59 11.83
CA ARG A 35 10.71 7.24 11.92
C ARG A 35 10.66 8.65 12.50
N GLY A 36 9.48 9.28 12.52
CA GLY A 36 9.23 10.54 13.21
C GLY A 36 8.81 10.31 14.64
#